data_AF-A0A3R9FDF9-F1
#
_entry.id   AF-A0A3R9FDF9-F1
#
_cell.length_a   1.000
_cell.length_b   1.000
_cell.length_c   1.000
_cell.angle_alpha   90.00
_cell.angle_beta   90.00
_cell.angle_gamma   90.00
#
_symmetry.space_group_name_H-M   'P 1'
#
loop_
_entity.id
_entity.type
_entity.pdbx_description
1 polymer ?
#
loop_
_entity_poly.entity_id
_entity_poly.type
_entity_poly.pdbx_seq_one_letter_code
_entity_poly.pdbx_strand_id
1 'polypeptide(L)'
;MTLIENLQSSAQTGYYTKLILNTGNEIEGYIDTITSDSLILTNEDNIAGIKYDAIILWQLFPNSCCNEEIVEQDTSTSNDSEDVENENNSFYENEIVKKIDAFAKNDSIITYLHPKDQPITQVPDILKVSKDDEKSIWDSIFSKYQNAIKQDDMEKIESLSIELEKLSDQYPECATIAYSTGCLKLKAHNYSDAGKYFDRTFEIDNSKDSLYNAIFCHLVAGDKDKALVDIAKYFYEGKTTSHEKLFFEFVILSRNQHEYALFLEIIQSILNEIDSDEEFREQLSLLVGSTIYALQDTDIPNDYVSNLNILAKSAAENIEIESYIDIINDINDELKNSEAGNQNEEFNRWLTTDKSISKIHIWIKEGYNIPLYPSCT
;
A
#
# COMPACT_ATOMS: atom_id res chain seq x y z
N MET A 1 -19.13 -14.87 -0.88
CA MET A 1 -18.91 -15.05 0.56
C MET A 1 -18.49 -13.69 1.08
N THR A 2 -19.28 -13.08 1.97
CA THR A 2 -18.94 -11.77 2.53
C THR A 2 -17.74 -11.91 3.47
N LEU A 3 -17.03 -10.81 3.74
CA LEU A 3 -15.89 -10.78 4.67
C LEU A 3 -16.28 -11.34 6.06
N ILE A 4 -17.51 -11.08 6.48
CA ILE A 4 -18.09 -11.57 7.73
C ILE A 4 -18.42 -13.07 7.66
N GLU A 5 -18.96 -13.58 6.55
CA GLU A 5 -19.15 -15.03 6.38
C GLU A 5 -17.82 -15.79 6.44
N ASN A 6 -16.74 -15.20 5.92
CA ASN A 6 -15.38 -15.75 6.05
C ASN A 6 -14.88 -15.74 7.50
N LEU A 7 -15.10 -14.65 8.24
CA LEU A 7 -14.77 -14.61 9.68
C LEU A 7 -15.54 -15.66 10.46
N GLN A 8 -16.85 -15.76 10.26
CA GLN A 8 -17.73 -16.69 10.95
C GLN A 8 -17.36 -18.16 10.69
N SER A 9 -16.90 -18.47 9.47
CA SER A 9 -16.47 -19.83 9.11
C SER A 9 -15.04 -20.16 9.56
N SER A 10 -14.18 -19.15 9.75
CA SER A 10 -12.76 -19.34 10.10
C SER A 10 -12.48 -19.18 11.60
N ALA A 11 -13.30 -18.41 12.30
CA ALA A 11 -13.15 -18.13 13.73
C ALA A 11 -13.41 -19.37 14.58
N GLN A 12 -12.58 -19.58 15.60
CA GLN A 12 -12.75 -20.64 16.58
C GLN A 12 -12.47 -20.09 17.99
N THR A 13 -13.19 -20.61 18.99
CA THR A 13 -12.89 -20.31 20.40
C THR A 13 -11.43 -20.65 20.70
N GLY A 14 -10.74 -19.73 21.38
CA GLY A 14 -9.33 -19.82 21.73
C GLY A 14 -8.38 -19.18 20.71
N TYR A 15 -8.85 -18.73 19.55
CA TYR A 15 -7.99 -18.00 18.62
C TYR A 15 -7.75 -16.59 19.16
N TYR A 16 -6.48 -16.18 19.20
CA TYR A 16 -6.18 -14.77 19.42
C TYR A 16 -6.63 -14.00 18.19
N THR A 17 -7.29 -12.87 18.39
CA THR A 17 -7.96 -12.14 17.32
C THR A 17 -7.73 -10.67 17.49
N LYS A 18 -7.30 -10.01 16.42
CA LYS A 18 -7.27 -8.54 16.31
C LYS A 18 -8.38 -8.10 15.40
N LEU A 19 -9.16 -7.11 15.82
CA LEU A 19 -10.31 -6.57 15.11
C LEU A 19 -10.16 -5.06 14.96
N ILE A 20 -10.44 -4.57 13.77
CA ILE A 20 -10.56 -3.14 13.49
C ILE A 20 -12.03 -2.83 13.31
N LEU A 21 -12.55 -1.94 14.14
CA LEU A 21 -13.95 -1.55 14.10
C LEU A 21 -14.22 -0.44 13.09
N ASN A 22 -15.48 -0.26 12.73
CA ASN A 22 -15.96 0.84 11.88
C ASN A 22 -15.63 2.24 12.40
N THR A 23 -15.41 2.36 13.71
CA THR A 23 -14.94 3.58 14.37
C THR A 23 -13.44 3.83 14.20
N GLY A 24 -12.69 2.89 13.60
CA GLY A 24 -11.23 2.91 13.52
C GLY A 24 -10.53 2.42 14.79
N ASN A 25 -11.28 1.97 15.81
CA ASN A 25 -10.68 1.42 17.03
C ASN A 25 -10.19 0.00 16.79
N GLU A 26 -9.03 -0.31 17.36
CA GLU A 26 -8.50 -1.67 17.43
C GLU A 26 -8.94 -2.33 18.74
N ILE A 27 -9.42 -3.56 18.64
CA ILE A 27 -9.70 -4.42 19.80
C ILE A 27 -9.05 -5.76 19.56
N GLU A 28 -8.34 -6.26 20.57
CA GLU A 28 -7.69 -7.54 20.52
C GLU A 28 -7.97 -8.38 21.76
N GLY A 29 -7.97 -9.70 21.57
CA GLY A 29 -8.20 -10.67 22.62
C GLY A 29 -8.44 -12.07 22.05
N TYR A 30 -8.64 -13.02 22.95
CA TYR A 30 -8.98 -14.39 22.58
C TYR A 30 -10.48 -14.50 22.34
N ILE A 31 -10.87 -15.20 21.27
CA ILE A 31 -12.27 -15.53 21.04
C ILE A 31 -12.73 -16.46 22.16
N ASP A 32 -13.61 -15.97 23.00
CA ASP A 32 -14.28 -16.77 24.02
C ASP A 32 -15.53 -17.43 23.44
N THR A 33 -16.40 -16.61 22.84
CA THR A 33 -17.70 -17.04 22.34
C THR A 33 -17.95 -16.51 20.93
N ILE A 34 -18.54 -17.35 20.07
CA ILE A 34 -18.98 -17.01 18.71
C ILE A 34 -20.51 -17.17 18.66
N THR A 35 -21.23 -16.13 18.24
CA THR A 35 -22.67 -16.18 17.97
C THR A 35 -22.97 -15.98 16.48
N SER A 36 -24.24 -16.01 16.10
CA SER A 36 -24.66 -15.73 14.71
C SER A 36 -24.44 -14.29 14.27
N ASP A 37 -24.33 -13.35 15.19
CA ASP A 37 -24.32 -11.90 14.95
C ASP A 37 -23.18 -11.14 15.66
N SER A 38 -22.41 -11.82 16.52
CA SER A 38 -21.33 -11.24 17.29
C SER A 38 -20.26 -12.26 17.66
N LEU A 39 -19.15 -11.74 18.17
CA LEU A 39 -18.11 -12.51 18.83
C LEU A 39 -17.76 -11.82 20.16
N ILE A 40 -17.33 -12.61 21.14
CA ILE A 40 -16.83 -12.13 22.42
C ILE A 40 -15.33 -12.35 22.45
N LEU A 41 -14.58 -11.25 22.59
CA LEU A 41 -13.15 -11.28 22.89
C LEU A 41 -12.92 -11.11 24.38
N THR A 42 -11.97 -11.87 24.91
CA THR A 42 -11.50 -11.75 26.28
C THR A 42 -9.99 -11.51 26.27
N ASN A 43 -9.54 -10.52 27.02
CA ASN A 43 -8.13 -10.32 27.35
C ASN A 43 -7.97 -10.24 28.89
N GLU A 44 -6.77 -9.95 29.39
CA GLU A 44 -6.50 -9.92 30.84
C GLU A 44 -7.30 -8.85 31.59
N ASP A 45 -7.69 -7.76 30.91
CA ASP A 45 -8.28 -6.56 31.52
C ASP A 45 -9.78 -6.42 31.26
N ASN A 46 -10.32 -7.03 30.20
CA ASN A 46 -11.69 -6.82 29.76
C ASN A 46 -12.33 -8.00 28.99
N ILE A 47 -13.65 -7.94 28.91
CA ILE A 47 -14.48 -8.79 28.03
C ILE A 47 -15.22 -7.83 27.09
N ALA A 48 -15.03 -7.99 25.78
CA ALA A 48 -15.62 -7.15 24.75
C ALA A 48 -16.55 -7.98 23.85
N GLY A 49 -17.84 -7.64 23.87
CA GLY A 49 -18.81 -8.17 22.90
C GLY A 49 -18.83 -7.29 21.64
N ILE A 50 -18.55 -7.89 20.49
CA ILE A 50 -18.32 -7.18 19.23
C ILE A 50 -19.26 -7.74 18.18
N LYS A 51 -20.16 -6.90 17.67
CA LYS A 51 -21.03 -7.28 16.55
C LYS A 51 -20.24 -7.36 15.26
N TYR A 52 -20.61 -8.29 14.39
CA TYR A 52 -19.93 -8.45 13.10
C TYR A 52 -20.08 -7.24 12.18
N ASP A 53 -21.21 -6.54 12.22
CA ASP A 53 -21.44 -5.32 11.43
C ASP A 53 -20.53 -4.15 11.83
N ALA A 54 -19.95 -4.20 13.02
CA ALA A 54 -18.97 -3.22 13.49
C ALA A 54 -17.54 -3.56 13.05
N ILE A 55 -17.27 -4.75 12.49
CA ILE A 55 -15.91 -5.20 12.15
C ILE A 55 -15.63 -4.85 10.69
N ILE A 56 -14.62 -3.99 10.47
CA ILE A 56 -14.08 -3.73 9.13
C ILE A 56 -13.06 -4.81 8.77
N LEU A 57 -12.14 -5.13 9.69
CA LEU A 57 -11.05 -6.07 9.45
C LEU A 57 -10.83 -6.97 10.66
N TRP A 58 -10.31 -8.16 10.38
CA TRP A 58 -10.03 -9.16 11.37
C TRP A 58 -8.76 -9.93 11.01
N GLN A 59 -8.00 -10.32 12.02
CA GLN A 59 -6.90 -11.27 11.91
C GLN A 59 -7.10 -12.34 12.96
N LEU A 60 -7.06 -13.61 12.54
CA LEU A 60 -7.19 -14.77 13.41
C LEU A 60 -5.82 -15.43 13.55
N PHE A 61 -5.42 -15.68 14.79
CA PHE A 61 -4.18 -16.36 15.14
C PHE A 61 -4.55 -17.68 15.85
N PRO A 62 -4.52 -18.82 15.14
CA PRO A 62 -4.72 -20.13 15.74
C PRO A 62 -3.65 -20.36 16.81
N ASN A 63 -4.04 -20.75 18.02
CA ASN A 63 -3.14 -20.95 19.16
C ASN A 63 -1.88 -21.76 18.82
N SER A 64 -0.72 -21.09 18.64
CA SER A 64 0.64 -21.61 18.94
C SER A 64 1.79 -20.58 18.80
N CYS A 65 1.64 -19.30 19.15
CA CYS A 65 2.78 -18.36 19.09
C CYS A 65 3.13 -17.62 20.40
N CYS A 66 2.37 -17.81 21.49
CA CYS A 66 2.58 -17.02 22.72
C CYS A 66 2.86 -17.84 23.98
N ASN A 67 3.47 -19.03 23.85
CA ASN A 67 4.03 -19.74 25.01
C ASN A 67 5.55 -19.87 24.82
N GLU A 68 6.29 -18.80 25.11
CA GLU A 68 7.70 -18.93 25.47
C GLU A 68 7.77 -19.52 26.89
N GLU A 69 7.81 -20.86 27.00
CA GLU A 69 8.40 -21.47 28.19
C GLU A 69 9.91 -21.21 28.13
N ILE A 70 10.38 -20.32 29.00
CA ILE A 70 11.79 -20.11 29.32
C ILE A 70 12.32 -21.45 29.86
N VAL A 71 12.92 -22.25 28.99
CA VAL A 71 13.75 -23.38 29.40
C VAL A 71 15.17 -22.84 29.58
N GLU A 72 15.55 -22.60 30.83
CA GLU A 72 16.95 -22.42 31.22
C GLU A 72 17.77 -23.62 30.72
N GLN A 73 18.56 -23.42 29.67
CA GLN A 73 19.59 -24.38 29.29
C GLN A 73 20.83 -24.16 30.16
N ASP A 74 20.96 -25.05 31.14
CA ASP A 74 22.19 -25.31 31.86
C ASP A 74 23.33 -25.59 30.88
N THR A 75 24.40 -24.81 31.04
CA THR A 75 25.65 -24.95 30.30
C THR A 75 26.46 -26.12 30.88
N SER A 76 26.69 -27.16 30.10
CA SER A 76 27.86 -28.04 30.29
C SER A 76 28.32 -28.72 28.98
N THR A 77 29.44 -28.21 28.50
CA THR A 77 30.56 -28.80 27.74
C THR A 77 30.50 -30.30 27.35
N SER A 78 30.75 -30.64 26.08
CA SER A 78 32.10 -30.94 25.54
C SER A 78 32.12 -31.78 24.24
N ASN A 79 33.04 -31.35 23.36
CA ASN A 79 33.90 -32.08 22.42
C ASN A 79 33.39 -32.66 21.09
N ASP A 80 33.98 -32.06 20.04
CA ASP A 80 34.65 -32.67 18.89
C ASP A 80 33.89 -33.67 18.01
N SER A 81 33.43 -33.16 16.87
CA SER A 81 33.62 -33.84 15.59
C SER A 81 33.76 -32.81 14.48
N GLU A 82 34.88 -32.91 13.76
CA GLU A 82 35.11 -32.28 12.46
C GLU A 82 33.97 -32.67 11.52
N ASP A 83 33.13 -31.71 11.13
CA ASP A 83 32.23 -31.86 10.00
C ASP A 83 32.39 -30.64 9.09
N VAL A 84 32.66 -30.98 7.84
CA VAL A 84 32.82 -30.08 6.69
C VAL A 84 31.64 -29.12 6.64
N GLU A 85 31.91 -27.82 6.83
CA GLU A 85 30.94 -26.76 6.59
C GLU A 85 30.56 -26.77 5.11
N ASN A 86 29.48 -27.49 4.79
CA ASN A 86 28.56 -27.02 3.77
C ASN A 86 28.05 -25.67 4.28
N GLU A 87 28.61 -24.57 3.78
CA GLU A 87 28.01 -23.25 3.89
C GLU A 87 26.63 -23.32 3.22
N ASN A 88 25.63 -23.72 4.00
CA ASN A 88 24.25 -23.41 3.69
C ASN A 88 24.17 -21.88 3.72
N ASN A 89 24.23 -21.27 2.54
CA ASN A 89 23.89 -19.87 2.26
C ASN A 89 22.44 -19.60 2.67
N SER A 90 22.16 -19.60 3.97
CA SER A 90 20.81 -19.35 4.47
C SER A 90 20.60 -17.85 4.51
N PHE A 91 19.58 -17.36 3.79
CA PHE A 91 19.13 -15.98 3.81
C PHE A 91 18.72 -15.48 5.22
N TYR A 92 18.57 -16.38 6.19
CA TYR A 92 17.99 -16.15 7.51
C TYR A 92 18.86 -15.39 8.52
N GLU A 93 20.15 -15.17 8.23
CA GLU A 93 21.03 -14.44 9.15
C GLU A 93 20.85 -12.91 9.08
N ASN A 94 20.22 -12.38 8.03
CA ASN A 94 20.05 -10.95 7.82
C ASN A 94 18.96 -10.34 8.73
N GLU A 95 19.29 -9.28 9.49
CA GLU A 95 18.35 -8.62 10.41
C GLU A 95 17.14 -7.98 9.70
N ILE A 96 17.32 -7.42 8.50
CA ILE A 96 16.22 -6.87 7.70
C ILE A 96 15.29 -7.99 7.23
N VAL A 97 15.83 -9.14 6.82
CA VAL A 97 15.00 -10.32 6.48
C VAL A 97 14.14 -10.72 7.67
N LYS A 98 14.72 -10.81 8.87
CA LYS A 98 13.97 -11.12 10.10
C LYS A 98 12.87 -10.09 10.40
N LYS A 99 13.15 -8.79 10.21
CA LYS A 99 12.15 -7.72 10.39
C LYS A 99 10.98 -7.85 9.42
N ILE A 100 11.25 -8.09 8.13
CA ILE A 100 10.21 -8.27 7.11
C ILE A 100 9.38 -9.53 7.43
N ASP A 101 10.05 -10.62 7.82
CA ASP A 101 9.37 -11.88 8.19
C ASP A 101 8.49 -11.72 9.43
N ALA A 102 8.95 -10.96 10.43
CA ALA A 102 8.16 -10.65 11.62
C ALA A 102 6.95 -9.78 11.29
N PHE A 103 7.12 -8.76 10.43
CA PHE A 103 6.03 -7.92 9.94
C PHE A 103 5.00 -8.76 9.17
N ALA A 104 5.44 -9.61 8.25
CA ALA A 104 4.55 -10.49 7.46
C ALA A 104 3.70 -11.44 8.32
N LYS A 105 4.19 -11.85 9.50
CA LYS A 105 3.50 -12.79 10.39
C LYS A 105 2.57 -12.11 11.38
N ASN A 106 2.93 -10.91 11.87
CA ASN A 106 2.34 -10.34 13.08
C ASN A 106 1.60 -9.01 12.87
N ASP A 107 1.81 -8.36 11.73
CA ASP A 107 1.32 -7.02 11.43
C ASP A 107 0.40 -7.00 10.20
N SER A 108 -0.30 -5.87 10.01
CA SER A 108 -0.98 -5.52 8.77
C SER A 108 -0.62 -4.09 8.44
N ILE A 109 -0.19 -3.81 7.20
CA ILE A 109 0.11 -2.45 6.76
C ILE A 109 -1.07 -1.48 7.00
N ILE A 110 -2.30 -1.98 6.93
CA ILE A 110 -3.51 -1.16 7.01
C ILE A 110 -3.60 -0.41 8.34
N THR A 111 -3.11 -0.98 9.44
CA THR A 111 -3.13 -0.32 10.77
C THR A 111 -2.19 0.88 10.84
N TYR A 112 -1.23 0.98 9.93
CA TYR A 112 -0.23 2.05 9.86
C TYR A 112 -0.57 3.10 8.79
N LEU A 113 -1.62 2.86 8.00
CA LEU A 113 -2.05 3.79 6.96
C LEU A 113 -3.18 4.70 7.47
N HIS A 114 -3.01 6.00 7.24
CA HIS A 114 -3.98 7.02 7.65
C HIS A 114 -4.40 7.85 6.44
N PRO A 115 -5.42 7.41 5.67
CA PRO A 115 -5.83 8.09 4.46
C PRO A 115 -6.34 9.51 4.75
N LYS A 116 -6.07 10.43 3.83
CA LYS A 116 -6.60 11.78 3.85
C LYS A 116 -8.03 11.76 3.33
N ASP A 117 -8.97 11.59 4.25
CA ASP A 117 -10.38 11.31 3.96
C ASP A 117 -11.29 12.54 3.87
N GLN A 118 -10.70 13.75 3.83
CA GLN A 118 -11.46 15.00 3.78
C GLN A 118 -11.73 15.40 2.32
N PRO A 119 -13.00 15.47 1.90
CA PRO A 119 -13.31 15.91 0.54
C PRO A 119 -13.01 17.39 0.36
N ILE A 120 -12.65 17.77 -0.87
CA ILE A 120 -12.55 19.18 -1.26
C ILE A 120 -13.98 19.68 -1.43
N THR A 121 -14.38 20.64 -0.60
CA THR A 121 -15.74 21.22 -0.60
C THR A 121 -15.85 22.48 -1.45
N GLN A 122 -14.72 23.08 -1.82
CA GLN A 122 -14.69 24.25 -2.71
C GLN A 122 -15.17 23.86 -4.11
N VAL A 123 -16.15 24.62 -4.62
CA VAL A 123 -16.67 24.42 -5.98
C VAL A 123 -15.53 24.49 -7.01
N PRO A 124 -15.30 23.42 -7.80
CA PRO A 124 -14.32 23.40 -8.88
C PRO A 124 -14.59 24.49 -9.91
N ASP A 125 -13.54 25.05 -10.51
CA ASP A 125 -13.66 26.12 -11.51
C ASP A 125 -14.53 25.71 -12.70
N ILE A 126 -14.47 24.44 -13.11
CA ILE A 126 -15.28 23.91 -14.22
C ILE A 126 -16.78 24.01 -13.95
N LEU A 127 -17.22 23.89 -12.69
CA LEU A 127 -18.62 24.01 -12.29
C LEU A 127 -19.07 25.47 -12.09
N LYS A 128 -18.14 26.43 -12.02
CA LYS A 128 -18.50 27.85 -11.89
C LYS A 128 -18.99 28.46 -13.19
N VAL A 129 -18.60 27.86 -14.33
CA VAL A 129 -18.95 28.30 -15.68
C VAL A 129 -19.94 27.36 -16.37
N SER A 130 -20.34 26.29 -15.68
CA SER A 130 -21.26 25.29 -16.19
C SER A 130 -22.72 25.70 -15.95
N LYS A 131 -23.69 24.79 -16.15
CA LYS A 131 -25.11 25.11 -15.92
C LYS A 131 -25.34 25.35 -14.43
N ASP A 132 -26.19 26.32 -14.09
CA ASP A 132 -26.52 26.67 -12.69
C ASP A 132 -26.92 25.44 -11.84
N ASP A 133 -27.52 24.42 -12.47
CA ASP A 133 -27.94 23.19 -11.82
C ASP A 133 -26.77 22.34 -11.27
N GLU A 134 -25.62 22.27 -11.95
CA GLU A 134 -24.48 21.41 -11.57
C GLU A 134 -23.74 21.95 -10.34
N LYS A 135 -23.55 23.27 -10.29
CA LYS A 135 -23.06 23.96 -9.09
C LYS A 135 -24.02 23.75 -7.91
N SER A 136 -25.33 23.84 -8.16
CA SER A 136 -26.33 23.63 -7.12
C SER A 136 -26.29 22.20 -6.57
N ILE A 137 -26.05 21.21 -7.43
CA ILE A 137 -25.83 19.81 -7.02
C ILE A 137 -24.61 19.69 -6.10
N TRP A 138 -23.46 20.24 -6.51
CA TRP A 138 -22.24 20.24 -5.69
C TRP A 138 -22.47 20.83 -4.30
N ASP A 139 -23.02 22.05 -4.23
CA ASP A 139 -23.30 22.74 -2.96
C ASP A 139 -24.30 21.94 -2.10
N SER A 140 -25.31 21.33 -2.72
CA SER A 140 -26.30 20.48 -2.03
C SER A 140 -25.65 19.24 -1.42
N ILE A 141 -24.78 18.56 -2.17
CA ILE A 141 -24.09 17.34 -1.73
C ILE A 141 -23.26 17.65 -0.48
N PHE A 142 -22.41 18.67 -0.51
CA PHE A 142 -21.52 18.96 0.62
C PHE A 142 -22.25 19.52 1.84
N SER A 143 -23.36 20.26 1.64
CA SER A 143 -24.23 20.66 2.75
C SER A 143 -24.86 19.46 3.45
N LYS A 144 -25.36 18.48 2.68
CA LYS A 144 -25.96 17.25 3.22
C LYS A 144 -24.92 16.32 3.85
N TYR A 145 -23.74 16.20 3.24
CA TYR A 145 -22.64 15.38 3.73
C TYR A 145 -22.19 15.81 5.13
N GLN A 146 -22.04 17.11 5.38
CA GLN A 146 -21.68 17.62 6.70
C GLN A 146 -22.71 17.28 7.78
N ASN A 147 -23.99 17.15 7.41
CA ASN A 147 -25.03 16.68 8.32
C ASN A 147 -24.98 15.17 8.52
N ALA A 148 -24.76 14.40 7.44
CA ALA A 148 -24.67 12.94 7.50
C ALA A 148 -23.51 12.47 8.37
N ILE A 149 -22.33 13.09 8.26
CA ILE A 149 -21.17 12.79 9.11
C ILE A 149 -21.47 13.02 10.59
N LYS A 150 -22.18 14.10 10.94
CA LYS A 150 -22.56 14.38 12.34
C LYS A 150 -23.57 13.38 12.90
N GLN A 151 -24.32 12.73 12.03
CA GLN A 151 -25.37 11.77 12.38
C GLN A 151 -24.89 10.32 12.26
N ASP A 152 -23.65 10.10 11.81
CA ASP A 152 -23.12 8.78 11.47
C ASP A 152 -24.01 8.02 10.46
N ASP A 153 -24.62 8.77 9.53
CA ASP A 153 -25.58 8.24 8.56
C ASP A 153 -24.86 7.75 7.29
N MET A 154 -24.34 6.53 7.37
CA MET A 154 -23.58 5.91 6.28
C MET A 154 -24.41 5.70 5.01
N GLU A 155 -25.69 5.33 5.14
CA GLU A 155 -26.60 5.18 3.98
C GLU A 155 -26.75 6.52 3.24
N LYS A 156 -26.83 7.62 3.99
CA LYS A 156 -26.88 8.95 3.40
C LYS A 156 -25.57 9.32 2.73
N ILE A 157 -24.42 9.02 3.33
CA ILE A 157 -23.11 9.25 2.72
C ILE A 157 -23.00 8.48 1.40
N GLU A 158 -23.43 7.21 1.36
CA GLU A 158 -23.40 6.41 0.13
C GLU A 158 -24.37 6.93 -0.93
N SER A 159 -25.56 7.37 -0.54
CA SER A 159 -26.48 8.01 -1.49
C SER A 159 -25.89 9.29 -2.09
N LEU A 160 -25.12 10.06 -1.31
CA LEU A 160 -24.46 11.29 -1.79
C LEU A 160 -23.25 10.96 -2.67
N SER A 161 -22.51 9.89 -2.37
CA SER A 161 -21.38 9.44 -3.17
C SER A 161 -21.82 9.06 -4.59
N ILE A 162 -22.98 8.39 -4.73
CA ILE A 162 -23.60 8.05 -6.02
C ILE A 162 -24.06 9.30 -6.79
N GLU A 163 -24.55 10.32 -6.09
CA GLU A 163 -24.92 11.60 -6.73
C GLU A 163 -23.68 12.34 -7.25
N LEU A 164 -22.59 12.32 -6.50
CA LEU A 164 -21.32 12.95 -6.87
C LEU A 164 -20.60 12.19 -8.00
N GLU A 165 -20.70 10.87 -8.01
CA GLU A 165 -20.21 9.99 -9.08
C GLU A 165 -20.80 10.38 -10.45
N LYS A 166 -22.11 10.63 -10.52
CA LYS A 166 -22.75 11.11 -11.78
C LYS A 166 -22.16 12.42 -12.28
N LEU A 167 -21.66 13.26 -11.38
CA LEU A 167 -20.98 14.50 -11.73
C LEU A 167 -19.53 14.23 -12.15
N SER A 168 -18.84 13.29 -11.49
CA SER A 168 -17.50 12.84 -11.88
C SER A 168 -17.49 12.23 -13.29
N ASP A 169 -18.50 11.46 -13.64
CA ASP A 169 -18.65 10.86 -14.97
C ASP A 169 -18.85 11.91 -16.07
N GLN A 170 -19.51 13.03 -15.75
CA GLN A 170 -19.70 14.15 -16.68
C GLN A 170 -18.44 14.97 -16.87
N TYR A 171 -17.56 15.00 -15.87
CA TYR A 171 -16.32 15.77 -15.87
C TYR A 171 -15.11 14.86 -15.61
N PRO A 172 -14.81 13.96 -16.56
CA PRO A 172 -13.86 12.89 -16.34
C PRO A 172 -12.43 13.35 -16.06
N GLU A 173 -12.08 14.56 -16.50
CA GLU A 173 -10.77 15.19 -16.36
C GLU A 173 -10.67 16.09 -15.12
N CYS A 174 -11.68 16.11 -14.25
CA CYS A 174 -11.69 16.96 -13.05
C CYS A 174 -11.25 16.20 -11.80
N ALA A 175 -9.96 16.27 -11.49
CA ALA A 175 -9.35 15.66 -10.29
C ALA A 175 -10.10 16.02 -9.00
N THR A 176 -10.54 17.27 -8.82
CA THR A 176 -11.27 17.69 -7.62
C THR A 176 -12.60 16.93 -7.42
N ILE A 177 -13.34 16.68 -8.50
CA ILE A 177 -14.61 15.94 -8.42
C ILE A 177 -14.33 14.46 -8.17
N ALA A 178 -13.34 13.87 -8.86
CA ALA A 178 -12.93 12.50 -8.66
C ALA A 178 -12.45 12.26 -7.21
N TYR A 179 -11.54 13.11 -6.71
CA TYR A 179 -11.00 13.03 -5.36
C TYR A 179 -12.10 13.06 -4.30
N SER A 180 -13.01 14.04 -4.40
CA SER A 180 -14.11 14.15 -3.45
C SER A 180 -15.09 12.98 -3.54
N THR A 181 -15.28 12.40 -4.74
CA THR A 181 -16.06 11.15 -4.91
C THR A 181 -15.39 10.00 -4.17
N GLY A 182 -14.07 9.84 -4.32
CA GLY A 182 -13.25 8.88 -3.59
C GLY A 182 -13.38 9.04 -2.07
N CYS A 183 -13.30 10.27 -1.56
CA CYS A 183 -13.49 10.54 -0.12
C CYS A 183 -14.88 10.14 0.38
N LEU A 184 -15.95 10.46 -0.35
CA LEU A 184 -17.31 10.09 0.06
C LEU A 184 -17.51 8.56 0.03
N LYS A 185 -17.00 7.87 -1.00
CA LYS A 185 -17.03 6.40 -1.09
C LYS A 185 -16.21 5.75 0.04
N LEU A 186 -15.04 6.29 0.35
CA LEU A 186 -14.19 5.85 1.46
C LEU A 186 -14.93 5.97 2.80
N LYS A 187 -15.61 7.10 3.05
CA LYS A 187 -16.43 7.32 4.25
C LYS A 187 -17.67 6.42 4.32
N ALA A 188 -18.14 5.93 3.19
CA ALA A 188 -19.21 4.94 3.11
C ALA A 188 -18.68 3.48 3.17
N HIS A 189 -17.39 3.26 3.41
CA HIS A 189 -16.73 1.95 3.37
C HIS A 189 -16.84 1.21 2.03
N ASN A 190 -17.09 1.93 0.94
CA ASN A 190 -17.03 1.39 -0.41
C ASN A 190 -15.59 1.54 -0.96
N TYR A 191 -14.69 0.72 -0.42
CA TYR A 191 -13.26 0.80 -0.67
C TYR A 191 -12.89 0.51 -2.13
N SER A 192 -13.50 -0.49 -2.77
CA SER A 192 -13.18 -0.85 -4.16
C SER A 192 -13.50 0.30 -5.12
N ASP A 193 -14.64 0.97 -4.96
CA ASP A 193 -14.96 2.13 -5.80
C ASP A 193 -14.14 3.37 -5.39
N ALA A 194 -13.92 3.58 -4.10
CA ALA A 194 -13.07 4.69 -3.62
C ALA A 194 -11.67 4.64 -4.25
N GLY A 195 -11.05 3.45 -4.28
CA GLY A 195 -9.74 3.22 -4.90
C GLY A 195 -9.69 3.70 -6.36
N LYS A 196 -10.69 3.32 -7.17
CA LYS A 196 -10.78 3.74 -8.59
C LYS A 196 -10.81 5.25 -8.77
N TYR A 197 -11.52 5.96 -7.90
CA TYR A 197 -11.60 7.43 -7.96
C TYR A 197 -10.31 8.10 -7.51
N PHE A 198 -9.60 7.52 -6.55
CA PHE A 198 -8.28 7.99 -6.15
C PHE A 198 -7.22 7.72 -7.22
N ASP A 199 -7.23 6.55 -7.86
CA ASP A 199 -6.39 6.21 -9.02
C ASP A 199 -6.58 7.22 -10.14
N ARG A 200 -7.84 7.46 -10.52
CA ARG A 200 -8.20 8.45 -11.53
C ARG A 200 -7.71 9.85 -11.15
N THR A 201 -7.84 10.24 -9.89
CA THR A 201 -7.35 11.54 -9.42
C THR A 201 -5.84 11.64 -9.63
N PHE A 202 -5.10 10.62 -9.21
CA PHE A 202 -3.65 10.53 -9.39
C PHE A 202 -3.26 10.57 -10.88
N GLU A 203 -3.99 9.89 -11.76
CA GLU A 203 -3.76 9.92 -13.21
C GLU A 203 -3.95 11.33 -13.80
N ILE A 204 -4.85 12.15 -13.25
CA ILE A 204 -5.12 13.51 -13.75
C ILE A 204 -4.09 14.53 -13.25
N ASP A 205 -3.75 14.53 -11.95
CA ASP A 205 -2.97 15.60 -11.33
C ASP A 205 -1.69 15.17 -10.60
N ASN A 206 -1.36 13.87 -10.62
CA ASN A 206 -0.21 13.27 -9.92
C ASN A 206 -0.20 13.51 -8.40
N SER A 207 -1.38 13.64 -7.78
CA SER A 207 -1.52 13.85 -6.33
C SER A 207 -1.04 12.64 -5.53
N LYS A 208 0.09 12.81 -4.81
CA LYS A 208 0.63 11.81 -3.86
C LYS A 208 -0.38 11.40 -2.79
N ASP A 209 -1.22 12.33 -2.35
CA ASP A 209 -2.26 12.07 -1.36
C ASP A 209 -3.35 11.14 -1.91
N SER A 210 -3.70 11.32 -3.19
CA SER A 210 -4.67 10.44 -3.86
C SER A 210 -4.08 9.05 -4.04
N LEU A 211 -2.83 8.93 -4.50
CA LEU A 211 -2.16 7.64 -4.62
C LEU A 211 -2.08 6.90 -3.28
N TYR A 212 -1.73 7.60 -2.20
CA TYR A 212 -1.71 7.03 -0.86
C TYR A 212 -3.10 6.55 -0.41
N ASN A 213 -4.16 7.30 -0.70
CA ASN A 213 -5.53 6.87 -0.42
C ASN A 213 -5.97 5.67 -1.28
N ALA A 214 -5.54 5.59 -2.54
CA ALA A 214 -5.81 4.45 -3.41
C ALA A 214 -5.17 3.17 -2.87
N ILE A 215 -3.89 3.22 -2.48
CA ILE A 215 -3.16 2.13 -1.84
C ILE A 215 -3.95 1.61 -0.63
N PHE A 216 -4.36 2.51 0.27
CA PHE A 216 -5.18 2.13 1.42
C PHE A 216 -6.47 1.42 1.00
N CYS A 217 -7.20 1.98 0.03
CA CYS A 217 -8.47 1.42 -0.42
C CYS A 217 -8.31 0.02 -1.03
N HIS A 218 -7.31 -0.18 -1.89
CA HIS A 218 -7.06 -1.47 -2.54
C HIS A 218 -6.60 -2.54 -1.56
N LEU A 219 -5.74 -2.17 -0.59
CA LEU A 219 -5.35 -3.07 0.50
C LEU A 219 -6.54 -3.52 1.34
N VAL A 220 -7.41 -2.59 1.74
CA VAL A 220 -8.62 -2.90 2.53
C VAL A 220 -9.63 -3.71 1.72
N ALA A 221 -9.76 -3.43 0.42
CA ALA A 221 -10.61 -4.19 -0.48
C ALA A 221 -10.06 -5.60 -0.80
N GLY A 222 -8.82 -5.89 -0.44
CA GLY A 222 -8.14 -7.14 -0.76
C GLY A 222 -7.67 -7.25 -2.22
N ASP A 223 -7.67 -6.14 -2.96
CA ASP A 223 -7.15 -6.07 -4.34
C ASP A 223 -5.63 -5.90 -4.30
N LYS A 224 -4.94 -7.02 -4.03
CA LYS A 224 -3.49 -7.04 -3.86
C LYS A 224 -2.73 -6.68 -5.13
N ASP A 225 -3.29 -6.97 -6.31
CA ASP A 225 -2.63 -6.69 -7.58
C ASP A 225 -2.61 -5.18 -7.84
N LYS A 226 -3.75 -4.51 -7.62
CA LYS A 226 -3.80 -3.03 -7.66
C LYS A 226 -2.94 -2.39 -6.59
N ALA A 227 -3.03 -2.87 -5.36
CA ALA A 227 -2.23 -2.36 -4.26
C ALA A 227 -0.72 -2.44 -4.57
N LEU A 228 -0.23 -3.57 -5.10
CA LEU A 228 1.18 -3.72 -5.48
C LEU A 228 1.59 -2.65 -6.51
N VAL A 229 0.79 -2.48 -7.57
CA VAL A 229 1.06 -1.52 -8.64
C VAL A 229 1.10 -0.10 -8.11
N ASP A 230 0.15 0.28 -7.25
CA ASP A 230 0.10 1.64 -6.72
C ASP A 230 1.20 1.92 -5.69
N ILE A 231 1.58 0.93 -4.89
CA ILE A 231 2.76 1.01 -4.02
C ILE A 231 4.05 1.15 -4.86
N ALA A 232 4.16 0.43 -5.99
CA ALA A 232 5.27 0.60 -6.91
C ALA A 232 5.33 2.03 -7.49
N LYS A 233 4.19 2.58 -7.96
CA LYS A 233 4.08 3.98 -8.40
C LYS A 233 4.51 4.95 -7.30
N TYR A 234 4.11 4.67 -6.06
CA TYR A 234 4.42 5.51 -4.90
C TYR A 234 5.92 5.61 -4.64
N PHE A 235 6.61 4.47 -4.62
CA PHE A 235 8.05 4.43 -4.42
C PHE A 235 8.83 4.90 -5.66
N TYR A 236 8.32 4.69 -6.87
CA TYR A 236 8.93 5.22 -8.09
C TYR A 236 8.91 6.76 -8.15
N GLU A 237 7.78 7.39 -7.81
CA GLU A 237 7.67 8.87 -7.76
C GLU A 237 8.39 9.45 -6.53
N GLY A 238 8.45 8.68 -5.44
CA GLY A 238 9.07 9.09 -4.18
C GLY A 238 10.58 8.97 -4.16
N LYS A 239 11.14 7.96 -4.85
CA LYS A 239 12.57 7.60 -4.85
C LYS A 239 13.13 7.51 -3.43
N THR A 240 12.38 6.84 -2.55
CA THR A 240 12.66 6.83 -1.11
C THR A 240 12.19 5.54 -0.45
N THR A 241 12.77 5.20 0.69
CA THR A 241 12.32 4.12 1.57
C THR A 241 11.72 4.63 2.89
N SER A 242 11.46 5.95 3.03
CA SER A 242 11.06 6.58 4.30
C SER A 242 9.76 6.03 4.92
N HIS A 243 8.90 5.36 4.14
CA HIS A 243 7.74 4.63 4.65
C HIS A 243 8.06 3.13 4.80
N GLU A 244 8.93 2.80 5.77
CA GLU A 244 9.49 1.45 5.98
C GLU A 244 8.43 0.34 5.97
N LYS A 245 7.31 0.49 6.71
CA LYS A 245 6.27 -0.55 6.77
C LYS A 245 5.54 -0.73 5.44
N LEU A 246 5.30 0.35 4.71
CA LEU A 246 4.72 0.27 3.37
C LEU A 246 5.70 -0.38 2.38
N PHE A 247 7.00 -0.14 2.59
CA PHE A 247 8.04 -0.78 1.81
C PHE A 247 8.15 -2.27 2.13
N PHE A 248 7.98 -2.69 3.38
CA PHE A 248 7.86 -4.12 3.73
C PHE A 248 6.66 -4.77 3.05
N GLU A 249 5.50 -4.12 3.06
CA GLU A 249 4.32 -4.61 2.33
C GLU A 249 4.62 -4.75 0.83
N PHE A 250 5.30 -3.78 0.22
CA PHE A 250 5.73 -3.84 -1.18
C PHE A 250 6.58 -5.09 -1.47
N VAL A 251 7.58 -5.33 -0.62
CA VAL A 251 8.49 -6.49 -0.72
C VAL A 251 7.71 -7.81 -0.61
N ILE A 252 6.80 -7.91 0.35
CA ILE A 252 5.98 -9.09 0.60
C ILE A 252 5.01 -9.36 -0.55
N LEU A 253 4.32 -8.34 -1.04
CA LEU A 253 3.40 -8.45 -2.18
C LEU A 253 4.16 -8.86 -3.46
N SER A 254 5.31 -8.22 -3.71
CA SER A 254 6.15 -8.55 -4.87
C SER A 254 6.58 -10.01 -4.86
N ARG A 255 7.02 -10.52 -3.69
CA ARG A 255 7.38 -11.94 -3.53
C ARG A 255 6.19 -12.86 -3.75
N ASN A 256 5.06 -12.59 -3.09
CA ASN A 256 3.88 -13.45 -3.14
C ASN A 256 3.24 -13.52 -4.54
N GLN A 257 3.35 -12.45 -5.32
CA GLN A 257 2.82 -12.37 -6.69
C GLN A 257 3.87 -12.70 -7.76
N HIS A 258 5.11 -13.00 -7.37
CA HIS A 258 6.24 -13.26 -8.29
C HIS A 258 6.53 -12.06 -9.23
N GLU A 259 6.31 -10.84 -8.74
CA GLU A 259 6.52 -9.56 -9.44
C GLU A 259 7.95 -9.03 -9.20
N TYR A 260 8.94 -9.91 -9.39
CA TYR A 260 10.34 -9.60 -9.07
C TYR A 260 10.95 -8.55 -10.00
N ALA A 261 10.58 -8.54 -11.28
CA ALA A 261 11.07 -7.54 -12.23
C ALA A 261 10.56 -6.14 -11.87
N LEU A 262 9.29 -6.02 -11.49
CA LEU A 262 8.73 -4.77 -10.96
C LEU A 262 9.46 -4.33 -9.69
N PHE A 263 9.66 -5.26 -8.75
CA PHE A 263 10.41 -4.99 -7.52
C PHE A 263 11.80 -4.43 -7.81
N LEU A 264 12.59 -5.09 -8.66
CA LEU A 264 13.95 -4.66 -8.99
C LEU A 264 13.99 -3.32 -9.74
N GLU A 265 13.01 -3.04 -10.59
CA GLU A 265 12.86 -1.73 -11.24
C GLU A 265 12.70 -0.61 -10.21
N ILE A 266 11.89 -0.84 -9.16
CA ILE A 266 11.74 0.13 -8.06
C ILE A 266 13.03 0.26 -7.25
N ILE A 267 13.69 -0.85 -6.92
CA ILE A 267 14.99 -0.82 -6.22
C ILE A 267 16.02 0.00 -7.01
N GLN A 268 16.13 -0.24 -8.31
CA GLN A 268 17.03 0.50 -9.20
C GLN A 268 16.69 1.99 -9.24
N SER A 269 15.40 2.34 -9.35
CA SER A 269 14.96 3.74 -9.33
C SER A 269 15.34 4.46 -8.02
N ILE A 270 15.30 3.77 -6.88
CA ILE A 270 15.70 4.34 -5.59
C ILE A 270 17.23 4.46 -5.52
N LEU A 271 17.98 3.42 -5.91
CA LEU A 271 19.45 3.42 -5.90
C LEU A 271 20.06 4.55 -6.72
N ASN A 272 19.46 4.90 -7.84
CA ASN A 272 19.91 5.98 -8.71
C ASN A 272 19.83 7.39 -8.06
N GLU A 273 19.13 7.53 -6.94
CA GLU A 273 18.82 8.81 -6.30
C GLU A 273 19.33 8.91 -4.86
N ILE A 274 19.89 7.82 -4.35
CA ILE A 274 20.44 7.78 -3.00
C ILE A 274 21.75 8.59 -2.95
N ASP A 275 21.79 9.60 -2.08
CA ASP A 275 22.97 10.41 -1.80
C ASP A 275 23.89 9.71 -0.78
N SER A 276 25.21 9.91 -0.90
CA SER A 276 26.22 9.29 -0.03
C SER A 276 26.39 10.00 1.32
N ASP A 277 25.35 10.01 2.15
CA ASP A 277 25.35 10.58 3.51
C ASP A 277 25.35 9.52 4.64
N GLU A 278 24.92 9.87 5.85
CA GLU A 278 24.85 8.94 6.99
C GLU A 278 23.61 8.02 6.92
N GLU A 279 22.48 8.52 6.38
CA GLU A 279 21.25 7.75 6.17
C GLU A 279 21.40 6.74 5.02
N PHE A 280 22.31 7.03 4.09
CA PHE A 280 22.75 6.16 3.01
C PHE A 280 22.89 4.68 3.39
N ARG A 281 23.61 4.39 4.48
CA ARG A 281 23.94 3.02 4.88
C ARG A 281 22.72 2.26 5.39
N GLU A 282 21.83 2.94 6.08
CA GLU A 282 20.59 2.36 6.58
C GLU A 282 19.65 2.04 5.41
N GLN A 283 19.50 2.98 4.46
CA GLN A 283 18.70 2.78 3.26
C GLN A 283 19.26 1.64 2.39
N LEU A 284 20.58 1.59 2.19
CA LEU A 284 21.20 0.52 1.44
C LEU A 284 21.05 -0.85 2.10
N SER A 285 21.25 -0.93 3.42
CA SER A 285 21.04 -2.16 4.19
C SER A 285 19.60 -2.67 4.05
N LEU A 286 18.63 -1.75 4.13
CA LEU A 286 17.22 -2.04 3.91
C LEU A 286 16.97 -2.58 2.50
N LEU A 287 17.51 -1.94 1.45
CA LEU A 287 17.35 -2.39 0.07
C LEU A 287 17.97 -3.76 -0.16
N VAL A 288 19.21 -4.00 0.31
CA VAL A 288 19.89 -5.30 0.18
C VAL A 288 19.11 -6.40 0.89
N GLY A 289 18.73 -6.19 2.14
CA GLY A 289 17.95 -7.17 2.90
C GLY A 289 16.57 -7.45 2.31
N SER A 290 15.95 -6.43 1.72
CA SER A 290 14.66 -6.56 1.01
C SER A 290 14.80 -7.36 -0.28
N THR A 291 15.88 -7.17 -1.03
CA THR A 291 16.17 -7.96 -2.24
C THR A 291 16.41 -9.42 -1.91
N ILE A 292 17.22 -9.68 -0.88
CA ILE A 292 17.45 -11.02 -0.32
C ILE A 292 16.11 -11.66 0.08
N TYR A 293 15.24 -10.93 0.78
CA TYR A 293 13.91 -11.43 1.14
C TYR A 293 13.04 -11.75 -0.08
N ALA A 294 12.93 -10.80 -1.02
CA ALA A 294 12.05 -10.95 -2.17
C ALA A 294 12.44 -12.14 -3.04
N LEU A 295 13.74 -12.33 -3.26
CA LEU A 295 14.28 -13.29 -4.22
C LEU A 295 14.57 -14.67 -3.64
N GLN A 296 14.28 -14.93 -2.36
CA GLN A 296 14.70 -16.17 -1.70
C GLN A 296 14.13 -17.46 -2.32
N ASP A 297 12.99 -17.37 -3.02
CA ASP A 297 12.32 -18.50 -3.66
C ASP A 297 12.57 -18.56 -5.18
N THR A 298 13.46 -17.70 -5.70
CA THR A 298 13.77 -17.65 -7.14
C THR A 298 14.90 -18.58 -7.51
N ASP A 299 14.89 -19.11 -8.73
CA ASP A 299 15.97 -19.93 -9.30
C ASP A 299 17.18 -19.09 -9.76
N ILE A 300 17.40 -17.91 -9.18
CA ILE A 300 18.56 -17.09 -9.53
C ILE A 300 19.87 -17.80 -9.18
N PRO A 301 20.93 -17.65 -9.99
CA PRO A 301 22.22 -18.29 -9.72
C PRO A 301 22.73 -18.02 -8.30
N ASN A 302 23.23 -19.08 -7.65
CA ASN A 302 23.76 -19.04 -6.29
C ASN A 302 24.89 -18.00 -6.10
N ASP A 303 25.59 -17.62 -7.17
CA ASP A 303 26.64 -16.61 -7.13
C ASP A 303 26.07 -15.22 -6.78
N TYR A 304 24.91 -14.83 -7.32
CA TYR A 304 24.27 -13.56 -6.96
C TYR A 304 23.75 -13.58 -5.53
N VAL A 305 23.16 -14.69 -5.10
CA VAL A 305 22.73 -14.90 -3.71
C VAL A 305 23.91 -14.75 -2.75
N SER A 306 25.05 -15.36 -3.08
CA SER A 306 26.28 -15.26 -2.31
C SER A 306 26.78 -13.81 -2.26
N ASN A 307 26.79 -13.11 -3.39
CA ASN A 307 27.21 -11.71 -3.47
C ASN A 307 26.29 -10.77 -2.66
N LEU A 308 24.97 -10.97 -2.73
CA LEU A 308 24.01 -10.23 -1.91
C LEU A 308 24.23 -10.47 -0.41
N ASN A 309 24.50 -11.72 -0.01
CA ASN A 309 24.81 -12.05 1.38
C ASN A 309 26.15 -11.43 1.85
N ILE A 310 27.17 -11.39 0.99
CA ILE A 310 28.43 -10.67 1.27
C ILE A 310 28.16 -9.18 1.44
N LEU A 311 27.38 -8.58 0.54
CA LEU A 311 26.98 -7.18 0.65
C LEU A 311 26.24 -6.92 1.96
N ALA A 312 25.24 -7.72 2.31
CA ALA A 312 24.50 -7.62 3.57
C ALA A 312 25.41 -7.67 4.81
N LYS A 313 26.40 -8.59 4.82
CA LYS A 313 27.38 -8.70 5.92
C LYS A 313 28.33 -7.50 5.95
N SER A 314 28.69 -6.96 4.79
CA SER A 314 29.59 -5.80 4.65
C SER A 314 28.90 -4.43 4.79
N ALA A 315 27.56 -4.38 4.75
CA ALA A 315 26.74 -3.18 4.88
C ALA A 315 27.03 -2.38 6.14
N ALA A 316 27.45 -3.08 7.20
CA ALA A 316 27.90 -2.50 8.44
C ALA A 316 29.18 -1.66 8.31
N GLU A 317 30.04 -1.89 7.29
CA GLU A 317 31.41 -1.37 7.30
C GLU A 317 31.82 -0.61 6.03
N ASN A 318 31.56 -1.06 4.78
CA ASN A 318 31.81 -0.28 3.54
C ASN A 318 31.24 -0.97 2.28
N ILE A 319 29.99 -0.70 1.89
CA ILE A 319 29.48 -1.12 0.56
C ILE A 319 29.79 -0.05 -0.49
N GLU A 320 30.28 -0.47 -1.65
CA GLU A 320 30.26 0.33 -2.86
C GLU A 320 28.91 0.17 -3.56
N ILE A 321 28.12 1.25 -3.68
CA ILE A 321 26.81 1.29 -4.38
C ILE A 321 26.91 0.62 -5.75
N GLU A 322 27.99 0.89 -6.46
CA GLU A 322 28.27 0.37 -7.80
C GLU A 322 28.19 -1.16 -7.83
N SER A 323 28.78 -1.83 -6.84
CA SER A 323 28.71 -3.30 -6.74
C SER A 323 27.28 -3.80 -6.55
N TYR A 324 26.44 -3.08 -5.80
CA TYR A 324 25.05 -3.48 -5.61
C TYR A 324 24.21 -3.20 -6.86
N ILE A 325 24.40 -2.04 -7.50
CA ILE A 325 23.74 -1.70 -8.77
C ILE A 325 24.06 -2.74 -9.85
N ASP A 326 25.33 -3.15 -9.97
CA ASP A 326 25.76 -4.14 -10.95
C ASP A 326 25.05 -5.48 -10.73
N ILE A 327 25.00 -5.96 -9.49
CA ILE A 327 24.28 -7.20 -9.13
C ILE A 327 22.78 -7.07 -9.45
N ILE A 328 22.15 -5.94 -9.11
CA ILE A 328 20.72 -5.73 -9.38
C ILE A 328 20.44 -5.71 -10.88
N ASN A 329 21.31 -5.09 -11.68
CA ASN A 329 21.19 -5.07 -13.14
C ASN A 329 21.29 -6.48 -13.73
N ASP A 330 22.30 -7.26 -13.31
CA ASP A 330 22.51 -8.62 -13.78
C ASP A 330 21.31 -9.52 -13.45
N ILE A 331 20.81 -9.47 -12.20
CA ILE A 331 19.62 -10.23 -11.79
C ILE A 331 18.38 -9.79 -12.59
N ASN A 332 18.18 -8.48 -12.77
CA ASN A 332 17.03 -7.96 -13.51
C ASN A 332 17.04 -8.42 -14.97
N ASP A 333 18.22 -8.42 -15.61
CA ASP A 333 18.40 -8.91 -16.98
C ASP A 333 18.14 -10.42 -17.09
N GLU A 334 18.55 -11.21 -16.11
CA GLU A 334 18.22 -12.65 -16.07
C GLU A 334 16.72 -12.89 -15.88
N LEU A 335 16.08 -12.18 -14.94
CA LEU A 335 14.67 -12.34 -14.65
C LEU A 335 13.78 -11.90 -15.82
N LYS A 336 14.12 -10.79 -16.51
CA LYS A 336 13.42 -10.33 -17.72
C LYS A 336 13.41 -11.36 -18.85
N ASN A 337 14.38 -12.27 -18.86
CA ASN A 337 14.50 -13.34 -19.85
C ASN A 337 13.94 -14.69 -19.36
N SER A 338 13.37 -14.74 -18.16
CA SER A 338 12.89 -15.96 -17.49
C SER A 338 11.37 -15.97 -17.31
N GLU A 339 10.79 -17.14 -17.05
CA GLU A 339 9.38 -17.26 -16.63
C GLU A 339 9.13 -16.76 -15.20
N ALA A 340 10.19 -16.57 -14.41
CA ALA A 340 10.10 -16.09 -13.03
C ALA A 340 9.89 -14.57 -12.93
N GLY A 341 10.28 -13.79 -13.95
CA GLY A 341 10.09 -12.34 -13.96
C GLY A 341 8.74 -11.94 -14.54
N ASN A 342 7.71 -11.73 -13.72
CA ASN A 342 6.47 -11.14 -14.22
C ASN A 342 6.70 -9.66 -14.57
N GLN A 343 6.26 -9.24 -15.76
CA GLN A 343 6.32 -7.85 -16.19
C GLN A 343 4.94 -7.22 -15.99
N ASN A 344 4.81 -6.37 -14.98
CA ASN A 344 3.55 -5.70 -14.70
C ASN A 344 3.16 -4.72 -15.85
N GLU A 345 2.25 -5.15 -16.72
CA GLU A 345 1.81 -4.37 -17.89
C GLU A 345 1.18 -3.03 -17.50
N GLU A 346 0.46 -2.99 -16.37
CA GLU A 346 -0.20 -1.77 -15.91
C GLU A 346 0.82 -0.71 -15.50
N PHE A 347 1.82 -1.09 -14.72
CA PHE A 347 2.91 -0.20 -14.32
C PHE A 347 3.70 0.29 -15.53
N ASN A 348 4.04 -0.60 -16.46
CA ASN A 348 4.75 -0.25 -17.70
C ASN A 348 3.94 0.70 -18.60
N ARG A 349 2.61 0.50 -18.69
CA ARG A 349 1.72 1.42 -19.38
C ARG A 349 1.71 2.79 -18.70
N TRP A 350 1.66 2.84 -17.37
CA TRP A 350 1.73 4.09 -16.62
C TRP A 350 3.06 4.83 -16.84
N LEU A 351 4.20 4.12 -16.82
CA LEU A 351 5.53 4.69 -17.08
C LEU A 351 5.64 5.30 -18.49
N THR A 352 5.05 4.64 -19.48
CA THR A 352 5.13 5.05 -20.90
C THR A 352 4.06 6.05 -21.33
N THR A 353 3.02 6.23 -20.51
CA THR A 353 2.00 7.26 -20.75
C THR A 353 2.63 8.63 -20.56
N ASP A 354 2.48 9.48 -21.58
CA ASP A 354 3.07 10.82 -21.57
C ASP A 354 2.50 11.65 -20.41
N LYS A 355 3.27 11.79 -19.33
CA LYS A 355 2.94 12.62 -18.15
C LYS A 355 2.75 14.10 -18.51
N SER A 356 3.03 14.51 -19.76
CA SER A 356 2.84 15.87 -20.25
C SER A 356 1.38 16.35 -20.34
N ILE A 357 0.38 15.45 -20.27
CA ILE A 357 -1.04 15.83 -20.27
C ILE A 357 -1.37 16.71 -19.04
N SER A 358 -0.67 16.50 -17.92
CA SER A 358 -0.75 17.36 -16.72
C SER A 358 -0.21 18.79 -16.93
N LYS A 359 0.62 19.03 -17.97
CA LYS A 359 1.16 20.37 -18.31
C LYS A 359 0.32 21.13 -19.32
N ILE A 360 -0.57 20.47 -20.08
CA ILE A 360 -1.34 21.12 -21.16
C ILE A 360 -2.50 21.99 -20.62
N HIS A 361 -2.97 21.75 -19.39
CA HIS A 361 -4.09 22.53 -18.82
C HIS A 361 -3.72 23.92 -18.26
N ILE A 362 -2.45 24.33 -18.29
CA ILE A 362 -2.05 25.71 -17.92
C ILE A 362 -2.09 26.68 -19.11
N TRP A 363 -2.22 26.21 -20.36
CA TRP A 363 -2.14 27.06 -21.55
C TRP A 363 -3.48 27.48 -22.19
N ILE A 364 -4.63 27.19 -21.57
CA ILE A 364 -5.93 27.76 -21.98
C ILE A 364 -6.37 28.81 -20.95
N LYS A 365 -5.51 29.79 -20.70
CA LYS A 365 -5.86 30.96 -19.86
C LYS A 365 -5.19 32.26 -20.30
N GLU A 366 -5.00 32.47 -21.60
CA GLU A 366 -4.77 33.82 -22.15
C GLU A 366 -5.60 34.04 -23.42
N GLY A 367 -6.93 33.90 -23.27
CA GLY A 367 -7.89 34.50 -24.19
C GLY A 367 -7.98 36.01 -23.98
N TYR A 368 -6.95 36.76 -24.40
CA TYR A 368 -7.12 38.19 -24.64
C TYR A 368 -7.75 38.39 -26.01
N ASN A 369 -9.01 38.83 -25.98
CA ASN A 369 -9.73 39.43 -27.09
C ASN A 369 -8.87 40.52 -27.77
N ILE A 370 -8.47 40.28 -29.02
CA ILE A 370 -8.12 41.37 -29.94
C ILE A 370 -9.28 41.47 -30.94
N PRO A 371 -10.05 42.57 -30.94
CA PRO A 371 -11.12 42.75 -31.91
C PRO A 371 -10.51 43.01 -33.29
N LEU A 372 -10.80 42.11 -34.24
CA LEU A 372 -10.60 42.37 -35.66
C LEU A 372 -11.64 43.41 -36.13
N TYR A 373 -11.22 44.68 -36.24
CA TYR A 373 -11.90 45.64 -37.10
C TYR A 373 -11.36 45.51 -38.54
N PRO A 374 -12.24 45.50 -39.56
CA PRO A 374 -11.79 45.50 -40.94
C PRO A 374 -11.64 46.93 -41.51
N SER A 375 -10.52 47.12 -42.20
CA SER A 375 -10.33 47.83 -43.48
C SER A 375 -10.33 49.36 -43.59
N CYS A 376 -9.34 49.83 -44.39
CA CYS A 376 -9.28 51.03 -45.25
C CYS A 376 -9.30 52.39 -44.54
N THR A 377 -8.40 53.35 -44.78
CA THR A 377 -7.65 53.79 -45.97
C THR A 377 -6.42 54.58 -45.49
#